data_AF-A0A2V7D654-F1
#
_entry.id   AF-A0A2V7D654-F1
#
_cell.length_a   1.000
_cell.length_b   1.000
_cell.length_c   1.000
_cell.angle_alpha   90.00
_cell.angle_beta   90.00
_cell.angle_gamma   90.00
#
_symmetry.space_group_name_H-M   'P 1'
#
loop_
_entity.id
_entity.type
_entity.pdbx_description
1 polymer ?
#
loop_
_entity_poly.entity_id
_entity_poly.type
_entity_poly.pdbx_seq_one_letter_code
_entity_poly.pdbx_strand_id
1 'polypeptide(L)'
;MFQRGLQTPHGPQIPGLQNLMDRLRKRRQEQLDRYDLGSALEDIKKKLDEVIRTERAGIERQVPDAGERAKKLEPLDQLPPDPAGRIKQLQDYNFTDPEAERLFQELMQQLQQQMLQPFMQGMKQSLQNMSADDLRRMREMMRDLNQMLRQRAEGDEPDFDAFKQKWGQNFPGVESLDELLEQLGRQAGQLQSLLDSMSPGQRRQLQEMMSSLFMKDERLEAEMAQLAMHLDQLGLTEEFRRRYDFRGDDDVTMREAMKLMDELQQMEELERQLRRVQSPDDLDKIDPIDVEKLLGEESAKDLERLKELAKKLEEAGYLERKGDRLELTARAIRKLGDKALKDIFATLKRDRFGRHNIERRGAGGDPTDEAKRYEFGDPFLLDLKKTLMNAVERNGAGTPVRLS
;
A
#
# COMPACT_ATOMS: atom_id res chain seq x y z
N MET A 1 -1.68 22.87 -5.25
CA MET A 1 -2.98 22.78 -5.95
C MET A 1 -3.33 21.33 -6.25
N PHE A 2 -2.46 20.60 -6.97
CA PHE A 2 -2.68 19.18 -7.32
C PHE A 2 -2.94 18.26 -6.11
N GLN A 3 -2.27 18.48 -4.98
CA GLN A 3 -2.49 17.69 -3.78
C GLN A 3 -3.92 17.82 -3.22
N ARG A 4 -4.44 19.03 -3.03
CA ARG A 4 -5.72 19.25 -2.32
C ARG A 4 -6.97 19.24 -3.23
N GLY A 5 -6.77 19.25 -4.55
CA GLY A 5 -7.87 19.34 -5.52
C GLY A 5 -8.38 20.77 -5.72
N LEU A 6 -9.40 20.92 -6.56
CA LEU A 6 -9.98 22.22 -6.91
C LEU A 6 -11.50 22.23 -6.65
N GLN A 7 -11.96 23.22 -5.89
CA GLN A 7 -13.38 23.56 -5.84
C GLN A 7 -13.70 24.59 -6.92
N THR A 8 -14.57 24.22 -7.86
CA THR A 8 -15.11 25.16 -8.85
C THR A 8 -16.38 25.82 -8.28
N PRO A 9 -16.59 27.14 -8.44
CA PRO A 9 -17.75 27.84 -7.83
C PRO A 9 -19.13 27.33 -8.25
N HIS A 10 -19.23 26.67 -9.41
CA HIS A 10 -20.49 26.19 -10.00
C HIS A 10 -20.35 24.82 -10.68
N GLY A 11 -19.35 24.01 -10.31
CA GLY A 11 -19.09 22.71 -10.94
C GLY A 11 -18.69 21.63 -9.95
N PRO A 12 -18.58 20.37 -10.40
CA PRO A 12 -18.11 19.27 -9.57
C PRO A 12 -16.72 19.58 -8.99
N GLN A 13 -16.52 19.23 -7.72
CA GLN A 13 -15.22 19.30 -7.07
C GLN A 13 -14.27 18.35 -7.79
N ILE A 14 -13.13 18.86 -8.28
CA ILE A 14 -12.10 18.02 -8.88
C ILE A 14 -11.28 17.46 -7.71
N PRO A 15 -11.32 16.13 -7.47
CA PRO A 15 -10.55 15.53 -6.40
C PRO A 15 -9.06 15.76 -6.63
N GLY A 16 -8.31 16.01 -5.55
CA GLY A 16 -6.85 16.12 -5.64
C GLY A 16 -6.15 14.77 -5.55
N LEU A 17 -4.84 14.78 -5.74
CA LEU A 17 -3.98 13.61 -5.50
C LEU A 17 -4.10 13.11 -4.06
N GLN A 18 -4.37 13.98 -3.09
CA GLN A 18 -4.64 13.60 -1.70
C GLN A 18 -5.88 12.70 -1.60
N ASN A 19 -6.95 13.01 -2.33
CA ASN A 19 -8.15 12.18 -2.32
C ASN A 19 -7.87 10.80 -2.96
N LEU A 20 -7.07 10.75 -4.02
CA LEU A 20 -6.64 9.48 -4.62
C LEU A 20 -5.79 8.66 -3.64
N MET A 21 -4.84 9.30 -2.94
CA MET A 21 -4.05 8.65 -1.88
C MET A 21 -4.91 8.18 -0.71
N ASP A 22 -5.91 8.96 -0.30
CA ASP A 22 -6.81 8.59 0.79
C ASP A 22 -7.71 7.41 0.37
N ARG A 23 -8.20 7.40 -0.88
CA ARG A 23 -8.91 6.24 -1.47
C ARG A 23 -8.02 5.00 -1.52
N LEU A 24 -6.75 5.12 -1.93
CA LEU A 24 -5.78 4.01 -1.93
C LEU A 24 -5.58 3.44 -0.53
N ARG A 25 -5.31 4.31 0.44
CA ARG A 25 -5.12 3.88 1.83
C ARG A 25 -6.34 3.17 2.38
N LYS A 26 -7.53 3.70 2.11
CA LYS A 26 -8.78 3.09 2.54
C LYS A 26 -8.96 1.71 1.91
N ARG A 27 -8.78 1.58 0.60
CA ARG A 27 -8.92 0.31 -0.11
C ARG A 27 -7.89 -0.72 0.34
N ARG A 28 -6.64 -0.30 0.57
CA ARG A 28 -5.60 -1.15 1.14
C ARG A 28 -6.00 -1.66 2.53
N GLN A 29 -6.50 -0.77 3.38
CA GLN A 29 -6.96 -1.16 4.72
C GLN A 29 -8.14 -2.13 4.64
N GLU A 30 -9.12 -1.87 3.77
CA GLU A 30 -10.26 -2.75 3.52
C GLU A 30 -9.81 -4.16 3.07
N GLN A 31 -8.75 -4.27 2.26
CA GLN A 31 -8.18 -5.55 1.87
C GLN A 31 -7.51 -6.29 3.05
N LEU A 32 -6.73 -5.58 3.86
CA LEU A 32 -6.05 -6.15 5.03
C LEU A 32 -7.02 -6.59 6.14
N ASP A 33 -8.12 -5.85 6.30
CA ASP A 33 -9.15 -6.12 7.31
C ASP A 33 -10.13 -7.22 6.86
N ARG A 34 -10.15 -7.57 5.58
CA ARG A 34 -11.10 -8.54 5.03
C ARG A 34 -10.54 -9.96 4.99
N TYR A 35 -9.31 -10.12 4.54
CA TYR A 35 -8.74 -11.43 4.24
C TYR A 35 -7.78 -11.92 5.33
N ASP A 36 -7.75 -13.24 5.53
CA ASP A 36 -6.73 -13.93 6.34
C ASP A 36 -5.76 -14.71 5.47
N LEU A 37 -4.51 -14.26 5.37
CA LEU A 37 -3.47 -14.99 4.63
C LEU A 37 -3.06 -16.32 5.29
N GLY A 38 -3.36 -16.52 6.59
CA GLY A 38 -3.10 -17.76 7.30
C GLY A 38 -3.89 -18.95 6.74
N SER A 39 -5.07 -18.70 6.18
CA SER A 39 -5.93 -19.72 5.58
C SER A 39 -5.41 -20.32 4.25
N ALA A 40 -4.36 -19.74 3.63
CA ALA A 40 -3.84 -20.14 2.32
C ALA A 40 -3.43 -21.61 2.21
N LEU A 41 -2.98 -22.21 3.31
CA LEU A 41 -2.61 -23.63 3.38
C LEU A 41 -3.78 -24.55 3.79
N GLU A 42 -4.89 -23.97 4.28
CA GLU A 42 -6.03 -24.74 4.77
C GLU A 42 -6.80 -25.40 3.62
N ASP A 43 -6.88 -24.79 2.44
CA ASP A 43 -7.45 -25.45 1.23
C ASP A 43 -6.67 -26.71 0.84
N ILE A 44 -5.33 -26.64 0.89
CA ILE A 44 -4.46 -27.78 0.60
C ILE A 44 -4.70 -28.88 1.63
N LYS A 45 -4.77 -28.52 2.90
CA LYS A 45 -5.04 -29.45 4.00
C LYS A 45 -6.39 -30.14 3.83
N LYS A 46 -7.46 -29.39 3.54
CA LYS A 46 -8.81 -29.92 3.26
C LYS A 46 -8.79 -30.94 2.11
N LYS A 47 -8.09 -30.65 1.01
CA LYS A 47 -7.94 -31.57 -0.13
C LYS A 47 -7.14 -32.81 0.21
N LEU A 48 -6.06 -32.69 0.99
CA LEU A 48 -5.29 -33.84 1.46
C LEU A 48 -6.13 -34.73 2.40
N ASP A 49 -6.90 -34.13 3.29
CA ASP A 49 -7.81 -34.87 4.17
C ASP A 49 -8.86 -35.65 3.35
N GLU A 50 -9.35 -35.08 2.25
CA GLU A 50 -10.25 -35.79 1.32
C GLU A 50 -9.56 -36.98 0.65
N VAL A 51 -8.34 -36.82 0.13
CA VAL A 51 -7.53 -37.91 -0.45
C VAL A 51 -7.35 -39.04 0.56
N ILE A 52 -6.92 -38.71 1.78
CA ILE A 52 -6.65 -39.68 2.85
C ILE A 52 -7.95 -40.41 3.23
N ARG A 53 -9.06 -39.68 3.34
CA ARG A 53 -10.38 -40.27 3.66
C ARG A 53 -10.82 -41.24 2.58
N THR A 54 -10.65 -40.91 1.30
CA THR A 54 -10.99 -41.78 0.18
C THR A 54 -10.12 -43.03 0.17
N GLU A 55 -8.80 -42.89 0.39
CA GLU A 55 -7.90 -44.05 0.47
C GLU A 55 -8.27 -44.97 1.66
N ARG A 56 -8.56 -44.42 2.84
CA ARG A 56 -9.01 -45.21 4.00
C ARG A 56 -10.27 -46.00 3.67
N ALA A 57 -11.26 -45.37 3.05
CA ALA A 57 -12.49 -46.03 2.63
C ALA A 57 -12.25 -47.09 1.55
N GLY A 58 -11.32 -46.85 0.64
CA GLY A 58 -10.92 -47.81 -0.39
C GLY A 58 -10.21 -49.03 0.17
N ILE A 59 -9.27 -48.83 1.12
CA ILE A 59 -8.60 -49.92 1.86
C ILE A 59 -9.63 -50.79 2.58
N GLU A 60 -10.61 -50.18 3.26
CA GLU A 60 -11.67 -50.91 3.94
C GLU A 60 -12.53 -51.77 3.01
N ARG A 61 -12.78 -51.29 1.78
CA ARG A 61 -13.60 -52.00 0.79
C ARG A 61 -12.84 -53.08 0.02
N GLN A 62 -11.58 -52.80 -0.34
CA GLN A 62 -10.83 -53.59 -1.32
C GLN A 62 -9.86 -54.59 -0.67
N VAL A 63 -9.48 -54.40 0.60
CA VAL A 63 -8.55 -55.29 1.32
C VAL A 63 -9.32 -56.12 2.34
N PRO A 64 -9.64 -57.40 2.05
CA PRO A 64 -10.45 -58.23 2.94
C PRO A 64 -9.70 -58.64 4.22
N ASP A 65 -8.38 -58.90 4.12
CA ASP A 65 -7.56 -59.31 5.26
C ASP A 65 -7.36 -58.17 6.27
N ALA A 66 -7.58 -58.45 7.55
CA ALA A 66 -7.49 -57.44 8.61
C ALA A 66 -6.04 -57.05 8.93
N GLY A 67 -5.09 -57.99 8.79
CA GLY A 67 -3.67 -57.73 9.02
C GLY A 67 -3.06 -56.89 7.91
N GLU A 68 -3.43 -57.15 6.66
CA GLU A 68 -3.03 -56.36 5.49
C GLU A 68 -3.64 -54.95 5.52
N ARG A 69 -4.91 -54.80 5.93
CA ARG A 69 -5.52 -53.49 6.18
C ARG A 69 -4.75 -52.68 7.21
N ALA A 70 -4.42 -53.28 8.36
CA ALA A 70 -3.67 -52.59 9.41
C ALA A 70 -2.32 -52.07 8.91
N LYS A 71 -1.59 -52.88 8.12
CA LYS A 71 -0.31 -52.48 7.52
C LYS A 71 -0.44 -51.32 6.52
N LYS A 72 -1.55 -51.23 5.78
CA LYS A 72 -1.80 -50.14 4.83
C LYS A 72 -2.30 -48.86 5.52
N LEU A 73 -3.03 -48.98 6.62
CA LEU A 73 -3.50 -47.84 7.40
C LEU A 73 -2.40 -47.22 8.27
N GLU A 74 -1.44 -48.01 8.74
CA GLU A 74 -0.37 -47.55 9.62
C GLU A 74 0.45 -46.36 9.08
N PRO A 75 0.88 -46.33 7.80
CA PRO A 75 1.49 -45.13 7.19
C PRO A 75 0.55 -43.92 7.15
N LEU A 76 -0.74 -44.13 6.93
CA LEU A 76 -1.75 -43.07 6.85
C LEU A 76 -2.11 -42.47 8.22
N ASP A 77 -1.88 -43.22 9.30
CA ASP A 77 -2.06 -42.77 10.68
C ASP A 77 -0.81 -42.04 11.22
N GLN A 78 0.38 -42.35 10.67
CA GLN A 78 1.65 -41.72 11.02
C GLN A 78 1.98 -40.47 10.17
N LEU A 79 1.03 -40.03 9.34
CA LEU A 79 1.20 -38.83 8.52
C LEU A 79 1.44 -37.59 9.40
N PRO A 80 2.43 -36.74 9.08
CA PRO A 80 2.65 -35.48 9.75
C PRO A 80 1.39 -34.59 9.75
N PRO A 81 1.20 -33.70 10.75
CA PRO A 81 0.06 -32.80 10.79
C PRO A 81 0.13 -31.71 9.71
N ASP A 82 1.30 -31.47 9.13
CA ASP A 82 1.55 -30.46 8.12
C ASP A 82 1.27 -30.95 6.67
N PRO A 83 0.77 -30.06 5.78
CA PRO A 83 0.50 -30.42 4.39
C PRO A 83 1.74 -30.88 3.60
N ALA A 84 2.92 -30.32 3.89
CA ALA A 84 4.15 -30.61 3.16
C ALA A 84 4.64 -32.05 3.37
N GLY A 85 4.75 -32.47 4.62
CA GLY A 85 5.12 -33.81 5.02
C GLY A 85 4.11 -34.85 4.55
N ARG A 86 2.81 -34.52 4.58
CA ARG A 86 1.76 -35.36 3.98
C ARG A 86 1.97 -35.56 2.49
N ILE A 87 2.20 -34.50 1.73
CA ILE A 87 2.45 -34.60 0.27
C ILE A 87 3.68 -35.48 0.00
N LYS A 88 4.78 -35.27 0.74
CA LYS A 88 6.02 -36.05 0.57
C LYS A 88 5.79 -37.54 0.81
N GLN A 89 5.09 -37.89 1.90
CA GLN A 89 4.80 -39.29 2.22
C GLN A 89 3.80 -39.92 1.24
N LEU A 90 2.76 -39.18 0.84
CA LEU A 90 1.77 -39.64 -0.13
C LEU A 90 2.35 -39.77 -1.55
N GLN A 91 3.41 -39.04 -1.88
CA GLN A 91 4.10 -39.14 -3.17
C GLN A 91 4.80 -40.50 -3.33
N ASP A 92 5.36 -41.05 -2.25
CA ASP A 92 6.00 -42.37 -2.24
C ASP A 92 5.02 -43.49 -1.84
N TYR A 93 3.75 -43.15 -1.54
CA TYR A 93 2.72 -44.08 -1.09
C TYR A 93 2.07 -44.82 -2.26
N ASN A 94 1.82 -46.12 -2.08
CA ASN A 94 1.15 -46.95 -3.06
C ASN A 94 -0.36 -47.03 -2.75
N PHE A 95 -1.13 -46.21 -3.47
CA PHE A 95 -2.58 -46.10 -3.31
C PHE A 95 -3.30 -47.41 -3.65
N THR A 96 -4.25 -47.77 -2.80
CA THR A 96 -5.13 -48.92 -3.01
C THR A 96 -6.37 -48.50 -3.80
N ASP A 97 -6.86 -47.29 -3.55
CA ASP A 97 -8.02 -46.75 -4.24
C ASP A 97 -7.62 -45.89 -5.45
N PRO A 98 -8.10 -46.22 -6.66
CA PRO A 98 -7.77 -45.45 -7.86
C PRO A 98 -8.39 -44.04 -7.85
N GLU A 99 -9.48 -43.83 -7.10
CA GLU A 99 -10.07 -42.50 -6.93
C GLU A 99 -9.21 -41.63 -6.02
N ALA A 100 -8.68 -42.19 -4.92
CA ALA A 100 -7.75 -41.47 -4.05
C ALA A 100 -6.47 -41.06 -4.79
N GLU A 101 -5.91 -41.97 -5.60
CA GLU A 101 -4.76 -41.67 -6.44
C GLU A 101 -5.05 -40.53 -7.43
N ARG A 102 -6.21 -40.58 -8.11
CA ARG A 102 -6.64 -39.51 -9.02
C ARG A 102 -6.76 -38.16 -8.31
N LEU A 103 -7.41 -38.12 -7.14
CA LEU A 103 -7.57 -36.90 -6.35
C LEU A 103 -6.21 -36.32 -5.92
N PHE A 104 -5.27 -37.18 -5.51
CA PHE A 104 -3.92 -36.75 -5.18
C PHE A 104 -3.17 -36.19 -6.39
N GLN A 105 -3.23 -36.89 -7.54
CA GLN A 105 -2.61 -36.43 -8.78
C GLN A 105 -3.21 -35.09 -9.25
N GLU A 106 -4.52 -34.90 -9.14
CA GLU A 106 -5.19 -33.63 -9.46
C GLU A 106 -4.75 -32.50 -8.54
N LEU A 107 -4.64 -32.75 -7.23
CA LEU A 107 -4.11 -31.79 -6.28
C LEU A 107 -2.68 -31.39 -6.66
N MET A 108 -1.82 -32.36 -6.95
CA MET A 108 -0.43 -32.10 -7.35
C MET A 108 -0.34 -31.29 -8.65
N GLN A 109 -1.17 -31.62 -9.66
CA GLN A 109 -1.24 -30.86 -10.89
C GLN A 109 -1.72 -29.43 -10.66
N GLN A 110 -2.75 -29.23 -9.83
CA GLN A 110 -3.25 -27.90 -9.48
C GLN A 110 -2.18 -27.06 -8.78
N LEU A 111 -1.48 -27.64 -7.80
CA LEU A 111 -0.39 -26.96 -7.09
C LEU A 111 0.74 -26.57 -8.04
N GLN A 112 1.18 -27.48 -8.92
CA GLN A 112 2.19 -27.20 -9.94
C GLN A 112 1.74 -26.07 -10.88
N GLN A 113 0.51 -26.14 -11.42
CA GLN A 113 -0.02 -25.10 -12.30
C GLN A 113 -0.17 -23.74 -11.60
N GLN A 114 -0.60 -23.74 -10.34
CA GLN A 114 -0.78 -22.53 -9.54
C GLN A 114 0.55 -21.83 -9.24
N MET A 115 1.57 -22.60 -8.89
CA MET A 115 2.90 -22.07 -8.62
C MET A 115 3.60 -21.58 -9.89
N LEU A 116 3.36 -22.24 -11.03
CA LEU A 116 4.02 -21.91 -12.31
C LEU A 116 3.35 -20.77 -13.09
N GLN A 117 2.07 -20.47 -12.86
CA GLN A 117 1.34 -19.47 -13.66
C GLN A 117 1.92 -18.05 -13.65
N PRO A 118 2.27 -17.46 -12.48
CA PRO A 118 2.88 -16.13 -12.43
C PRO A 118 4.20 -16.07 -13.21
N PHE A 119 4.98 -17.15 -13.17
CA PHE A 119 6.22 -17.28 -13.93
C PHE A 119 5.95 -17.47 -15.42
N MET A 120 4.89 -18.19 -15.82
CA MET A 120 4.53 -18.44 -17.23
C MET A 120 4.11 -17.18 -17.98
N GLN A 121 3.55 -16.17 -17.32
CA GLN A 121 3.12 -14.93 -17.98
C GLN A 121 4.30 -14.13 -18.56
N GLY A 122 5.50 -14.26 -17.98
CA GLY A 122 6.75 -13.74 -18.54
C GLY A 122 7.49 -14.72 -19.47
N MET A 123 7.11 -15.99 -19.50
CA MET A 123 7.93 -17.09 -20.04
C MET A 123 7.27 -17.85 -21.21
N LYS A 124 6.24 -17.25 -21.83
CA LYS A 124 5.45 -17.84 -22.94
C LYS A 124 6.27 -18.13 -24.22
N GLN A 125 7.56 -17.78 -24.24
CA GLN A 125 8.49 -18.09 -25.33
C GLN A 125 9.53 -19.17 -25.00
N SER A 126 9.75 -19.55 -23.73
CA SER A 126 10.83 -20.48 -23.35
C SER A 126 10.38 -21.83 -22.77
N LEU A 127 9.09 -22.02 -22.47
CA LEU A 127 8.63 -23.22 -21.75
C LEU A 127 7.91 -24.24 -22.63
N GLN A 128 8.68 -25.06 -23.32
CA GLN A 128 8.25 -26.44 -23.55
C GLN A 128 9.28 -27.37 -22.89
N ASN A 129 9.00 -27.67 -21.61
CA ASN A 129 9.71 -28.57 -20.70
C ASN A 129 10.97 -28.00 -20.04
N MET A 130 10.86 -27.70 -18.73
CA MET A 130 12.03 -27.63 -17.86
C MET A 130 12.71 -29.01 -17.87
N SER A 131 13.80 -29.10 -18.62
CA SER A 131 14.63 -30.30 -18.74
C SER A 131 15.66 -30.34 -17.60
N ALA A 132 16.31 -31.50 -17.40
CA ALA A 132 17.47 -31.59 -16.52
C ALA A 132 18.57 -30.57 -16.92
N ASP A 133 18.62 -30.17 -18.19
CA ASP A 133 19.56 -29.17 -18.71
C ASP A 133 19.20 -27.75 -18.25
N ASP A 134 17.92 -27.44 -18.11
CA ASP A 134 17.48 -26.14 -17.61
C ASP A 134 17.82 -25.94 -16.13
N LEU A 135 17.68 -26.99 -15.32
CA LEU A 135 18.11 -26.97 -13.92
C LEU A 135 19.64 -26.81 -13.80
N ARG A 136 20.41 -27.44 -14.69
CA ARG A 136 21.86 -27.24 -14.76
C ARG A 136 22.21 -25.80 -15.09
N ARG A 137 21.60 -25.23 -16.14
CA ARG A 137 21.78 -23.83 -16.53
C ARG A 137 21.41 -22.87 -15.41
N MET A 138 20.30 -23.11 -14.72
CA MET A 138 19.86 -22.25 -13.61
C MET A 138 20.86 -22.27 -12.45
N ARG A 139 21.44 -23.42 -12.10
CA ARG A 139 22.52 -23.46 -11.09
C ARG A 139 23.75 -22.69 -11.51
N GLU A 140 24.18 -22.84 -12.76
CA GLU A 140 25.33 -22.10 -13.29
C GLU A 140 25.10 -20.59 -13.23
N MET A 141 23.91 -20.13 -13.62
CA MET A 141 23.50 -18.73 -13.49
C MET A 141 23.54 -18.24 -12.04
N MET A 142 22.99 -19.00 -11.09
CA MET A 142 22.98 -18.64 -9.68
C MET A 142 24.39 -18.55 -9.10
N ARG A 143 25.27 -19.46 -9.50
CA ARG A 143 26.67 -19.46 -9.11
C ARG A 143 27.42 -18.24 -9.65
N ASP A 144 27.23 -17.91 -10.93
CA ASP A 144 27.81 -16.71 -11.56
C ASP A 144 27.32 -15.44 -10.85
N LEU A 145 26.03 -15.38 -10.49
CA LEU A 145 25.45 -14.28 -9.73
C LEU A 145 26.03 -14.16 -8.31
N ASN A 146 26.13 -15.28 -7.58
CA ASN A 146 26.74 -15.31 -6.25
C ASN A 146 28.21 -14.88 -6.28
N GLN A 147 28.94 -15.22 -7.34
CA GLN A 147 30.30 -14.74 -7.54
C GLN A 147 30.36 -13.22 -7.71
N MET A 148 29.52 -12.63 -8.55
CA MET A 148 29.46 -11.18 -8.72
C MET A 148 29.09 -10.46 -7.43
N LEU A 149 28.14 -11.02 -6.66
CA LEU A 149 27.72 -10.47 -5.38
C LEU A 149 28.85 -10.47 -4.35
N ARG A 150 29.64 -11.55 -4.33
CA ARG A 150 30.82 -11.66 -3.48
C ARG A 150 31.89 -10.63 -3.85
N GLN A 151 32.21 -10.50 -5.14
CA GLN A 151 33.17 -9.49 -5.63
C GLN A 151 32.76 -8.09 -5.21
N ARG A 152 31.48 -7.75 -5.40
CA ARG A 152 30.93 -6.46 -4.97
C ARG A 152 31.01 -6.26 -3.45
N ALA A 153 30.72 -7.30 -2.66
CA ALA A 153 30.83 -7.23 -1.20
C ALA A 153 32.29 -7.06 -0.73
N GLU A 154 33.26 -7.56 -1.50
CA GLU A 154 34.69 -7.39 -1.29
C GLU A 154 35.21 -6.01 -1.77
N GLY A 155 34.37 -5.23 -2.48
CA GLY A 155 34.70 -3.91 -3.01
C GLY A 155 35.27 -3.92 -4.43
N ASP A 156 35.28 -5.08 -5.09
CA ASP A 156 35.68 -5.22 -6.49
C ASP A 156 34.53 -4.89 -7.44
N GLU A 157 34.87 -4.51 -8.68
CA GLU A 157 33.89 -4.28 -9.75
C GLU A 157 33.61 -5.59 -10.50
N PRO A 158 32.43 -6.20 -10.34
CA PRO A 158 32.09 -7.44 -11.02
C PRO A 158 31.85 -7.23 -12.52
N ASP A 159 32.23 -8.21 -13.34
CA ASP A 159 32.04 -8.20 -14.79
C ASP A 159 30.58 -8.51 -15.16
N PHE A 160 29.73 -7.49 -15.07
CA PHE A 160 28.32 -7.58 -15.42
C PHE A 160 28.09 -7.82 -16.92
N ASP A 161 28.98 -7.32 -17.78
CA ASP A 161 28.87 -7.50 -19.23
C ASP A 161 28.98 -8.99 -19.62
N ALA A 162 29.94 -9.71 -19.03
CA ALA A 162 30.07 -11.15 -19.22
C ALA A 162 28.83 -11.91 -18.70
N PHE A 163 28.25 -11.47 -17.57
CA PHE A 163 27.02 -12.06 -17.04
C PHE A 163 25.83 -11.79 -17.98
N LYS A 164 25.65 -10.55 -18.45
CA LYS A 164 24.57 -10.15 -19.37
C LYS A 164 24.66 -10.90 -20.70
N GLN A 165 25.88 -11.13 -21.22
CA GLN A 165 26.06 -11.92 -22.44
C GLN A 165 25.63 -13.37 -22.29
N LYS A 166 25.87 -13.98 -21.13
CA LYS A 166 25.50 -15.39 -20.86
C LYS A 166 24.04 -15.56 -20.46
N TRP A 167 23.53 -14.66 -19.62
CA TRP A 167 22.27 -14.84 -18.89
C TRP A 167 21.25 -13.72 -19.13
N GLY A 168 21.57 -12.70 -19.93
CA GLY A 168 20.70 -11.53 -20.14
C GLY A 168 19.33 -11.85 -20.74
N GLN A 169 19.19 -13.00 -21.42
CA GLN A 169 17.88 -13.48 -21.90
C GLN A 169 16.90 -13.78 -20.75
N ASN A 170 17.40 -14.09 -19.55
CA ASN A 170 16.61 -14.39 -18.37
C ASN A 170 16.16 -13.12 -17.61
N PHE A 171 16.78 -11.96 -17.91
CA PHE A 171 16.57 -10.70 -17.20
C PHE A 171 16.30 -9.56 -18.20
N PRO A 172 15.09 -9.52 -18.81
CA PRO A 172 14.77 -8.50 -19.80
C PRO A 172 14.74 -7.10 -19.18
N GLY A 173 15.38 -6.13 -19.83
CA GLY A 173 15.36 -4.73 -19.43
C GLY A 173 16.38 -4.34 -18.36
N VAL A 174 17.30 -5.23 -18.00
CA VAL A 174 18.38 -4.94 -17.03
C VAL A 174 19.64 -4.50 -17.77
N GLU A 175 20.07 -3.27 -17.51
CA GLU A 175 21.26 -2.64 -18.08
C GLU A 175 22.48 -2.69 -17.13
N SER A 176 22.26 -2.85 -15.83
CA SER A 176 23.32 -2.84 -14.82
C SER A 176 23.13 -3.88 -13.70
N LEU A 177 24.21 -4.18 -12.97
CA LEU A 177 24.13 -5.02 -11.77
C LEU A 177 23.21 -4.42 -10.70
N ASP A 178 23.17 -3.09 -10.56
CA ASP A 178 22.28 -2.42 -9.61
C ASP A 178 20.81 -2.67 -9.94
N GLU A 179 20.43 -2.54 -11.20
CA GLU A 179 19.06 -2.83 -11.65
C GLU A 179 18.70 -4.31 -11.48
N LEU A 180 19.66 -5.22 -11.72
CA LEU A 180 19.47 -6.65 -11.46
C LEU A 180 19.17 -6.89 -9.98
N LEU A 181 19.97 -6.30 -9.10
CA LEU A 181 19.85 -6.45 -7.66
C LEU A 181 18.59 -5.82 -7.11
N GLU A 182 18.16 -4.69 -7.66
CA GLU A 182 16.88 -4.08 -7.32
C GLU A 182 15.72 -5.00 -7.72
N GLN A 183 15.76 -5.61 -8.91
CA GLN A 183 14.75 -6.56 -9.34
C GLN A 183 14.71 -7.82 -8.46
N LEU A 184 15.87 -8.40 -8.15
CA LEU A 184 15.98 -9.57 -7.27
C LEU A 184 15.55 -9.24 -5.84
N GLY A 185 15.97 -8.09 -5.32
CA GLY A 185 15.59 -7.59 -4.00
C GLY A 185 14.08 -7.40 -3.88
N ARG A 186 13.42 -6.84 -4.90
CA ARG A 186 11.95 -6.72 -4.96
C ARG A 186 11.25 -8.07 -4.86
N GLN A 187 11.69 -9.05 -5.65
CA GLN A 187 11.12 -10.39 -5.65
C GLN A 187 11.38 -11.14 -4.32
N ALA A 188 12.59 -11.02 -3.76
CA ALA A 188 12.94 -11.61 -2.48
C ALA A 188 12.15 -10.98 -1.32
N GLY A 189 12.03 -9.64 -1.32
CA GLY A 189 11.24 -8.88 -0.34
C GLY A 189 9.75 -9.21 -0.40
N GLN A 190 9.20 -9.42 -1.60
CA GLN A 190 7.82 -9.92 -1.81
C GLN A 190 7.60 -11.26 -1.11
N LEU A 191 8.47 -12.24 -1.38
CA LEU A 191 8.37 -13.57 -0.80
C LEU A 191 8.53 -13.52 0.72
N GLN A 192 9.48 -12.73 1.23
CA GLN A 192 9.66 -12.54 2.67
C GLN A 192 8.44 -11.86 3.32
N SER A 193 7.81 -10.89 2.65
CA SER A 193 6.60 -10.23 3.15
C SER A 193 5.42 -11.20 3.29
N LEU A 194 5.26 -12.10 2.31
CA LEU A 194 4.29 -13.18 2.35
C LEU A 194 4.60 -14.21 3.45
N LEU A 195 5.87 -14.54 3.66
CA LEU A 195 6.27 -15.41 4.77
C LEU A 195 5.99 -14.72 6.10
N ASP A 196 6.30 -13.43 6.23
CA ASP A 196 6.13 -12.67 7.45
C ASP A 196 4.66 -12.47 7.86
N SER A 197 3.74 -12.44 6.88
CA SER A 197 2.30 -12.39 7.17
C SER A 197 1.75 -13.73 7.66
N MET A 198 2.45 -14.85 7.45
CA MET A 198 2.06 -16.16 7.97
C MET A 198 2.55 -16.41 9.40
N SER A 199 1.93 -17.34 10.12
CA SER A 199 2.43 -17.78 11.43
C SER A 199 3.78 -18.51 11.32
N PRO A 200 4.60 -18.55 12.39
CA PRO A 200 5.88 -19.28 12.39
C PRO A 200 5.75 -20.78 12.08
N GLY A 201 4.60 -21.38 12.35
CA GLY A 201 4.29 -22.77 11.96
C GLY A 201 4.12 -22.89 10.45
N GLN A 202 3.21 -22.10 9.87
CA GLN A 202 2.90 -22.12 8.44
C GLN A 202 4.10 -21.77 7.56
N ARG A 203 4.96 -20.83 7.99
CA ARG A 203 6.20 -20.50 7.28
C ARG A 203 7.11 -21.72 7.11
N ARG A 204 7.31 -22.48 8.18
CA ARG A 204 8.13 -23.69 8.14
C ARG A 204 7.53 -24.74 7.21
N GLN A 205 6.21 -24.93 7.29
CA GLN A 205 5.50 -25.85 6.41
C GLN A 205 5.62 -25.45 4.92
N LEU A 206 5.52 -24.16 4.59
CA LEU A 206 5.70 -23.68 3.23
C LEU A 206 7.15 -23.89 2.75
N GLN A 207 8.15 -23.64 3.59
CA GLN A 207 9.55 -23.89 3.28
C GLN A 207 9.83 -25.37 3.01
N GLU A 208 9.27 -26.27 3.83
CA GLU A 208 9.34 -27.72 3.63
C GLU A 208 8.63 -28.18 2.36
N MET A 209 7.49 -27.56 2.02
CA MET A 209 6.79 -27.85 0.77
C MET A 209 7.63 -27.42 -0.44
N MET A 210 8.22 -26.23 -0.38
CA MET A 210 9.08 -25.72 -1.45
C MET A 210 10.32 -26.59 -1.64
N SER A 211 10.96 -27.03 -0.56
CA SER A 211 12.11 -27.94 -0.65
C SER A 211 11.71 -29.30 -1.23
N SER A 212 10.56 -29.86 -0.82
CA SER A 212 10.08 -31.15 -1.32
C SER A 212 9.67 -31.12 -2.80
N LEU A 213 9.02 -30.05 -3.26
CA LEU A 213 8.47 -29.98 -4.64
C LEU A 213 9.49 -29.50 -5.67
N PHE A 214 10.32 -28.51 -5.32
CA PHE A 214 11.21 -27.85 -6.27
C PHE A 214 12.69 -28.25 -6.11
N MET A 215 13.09 -28.84 -4.98
CA MET A 215 14.50 -29.03 -4.65
C MET A 215 14.87 -30.51 -4.47
N LYS A 216 14.98 -31.22 -5.60
CA LYS A 216 15.66 -32.53 -5.66
C LYS A 216 17.20 -32.41 -5.77
N ASP A 217 17.73 -31.18 -5.89
CA ASP A 217 19.16 -30.90 -6.12
C ASP A 217 19.73 -30.03 -4.99
N GLU A 218 20.42 -30.66 -4.04
CA GLU A 218 21.07 -30.02 -2.87
C GLU A 218 22.03 -28.89 -3.27
N ARG A 219 22.60 -28.93 -4.49
CA ARG A 219 23.56 -27.89 -4.93
C ARG A 219 22.84 -26.60 -5.28
N LEU A 220 21.65 -26.69 -5.89
CA LEU A 220 20.86 -25.51 -6.18
C LEU A 220 20.38 -24.82 -4.89
N GLU A 221 20.02 -25.62 -3.88
CA GLU A 221 19.64 -25.12 -2.56
C GLU A 221 20.78 -24.30 -1.94
N ALA A 222 22.01 -24.82 -1.98
CA ALA A 222 23.18 -24.10 -1.47
C ALA A 222 23.40 -22.75 -2.17
N GLU A 223 23.25 -22.69 -3.50
CA GLU A 223 23.39 -21.45 -4.26
C GLU A 223 22.27 -20.45 -3.95
N MET A 224 21.02 -20.90 -3.79
CA MET A 224 19.90 -20.04 -3.39
C MET A 224 20.07 -19.49 -1.97
N ALA A 225 20.55 -20.32 -1.04
CA ALA A 225 20.82 -19.90 0.34
C ALA A 225 21.94 -18.84 0.39
N GLN A 226 22.99 -19.02 -0.42
CA GLN A 226 24.06 -18.02 -0.56
C GLN A 226 23.54 -16.70 -1.15
N LEU A 227 22.69 -16.76 -2.19
CA LEU A 227 22.09 -15.56 -2.77
C LEU A 227 21.26 -14.81 -1.73
N ALA A 228 20.40 -15.52 -1.00
CA ALA A 228 19.56 -14.93 0.05
C ALA A 228 20.41 -14.24 1.12
N MET A 229 21.52 -14.86 1.54
CA MET A 229 22.45 -14.27 2.51
C MET A 229 23.12 -13.00 1.95
N HIS A 230 23.55 -13.00 0.69
CA HIS A 230 24.17 -11.83 0.06
C HIS A 230 23.19 -10.67 -0.10
N LEU A 231 21.95 -10.94 -0.53
CA LEU A 231 20.91 -9.91 -0.64
C LEU A 231 20.56 -9.30 0.73
N ASP A 232 20.52 -10.11 1.78
CA ASP A 232 20.28 -9.67 3.15
C ASP A 232 21.43 -8.82 3.70
N GLN A 233 22.69 -9.25 3.47
CA GLN A 233 23.88 -8.48 3.86
C GLN A 233 23.96 -7.11 3.20
N LEU A 234 23.50 -6.99 1.95
CA LEU A 234 23.43 -5.72 1.22
C LEU A 234 22.23 -4.86 1.65
N GLY A 235 21.35 -5.37 2.52
CA GLY A 235 20.15 -4.66 2.97
C GLY A 235 19.08 -4.51 1.90
N LEU A 236 19.23 -5.18 0.74
CA LEU A 236 18.32 -5.07 -0.39
C LEU A 236 16.95 -5.69 -0.07
N THR A 237 16.91 -6.73 0.76
CA THR A 237 15.67 -7.37 1.20
C THR A 237 14.85 -6.47 2.12
N GLU A 238 15.48 -5.78 3.07
CA GLU A 238 14.80 -4.93 4.05
C GLU A 238 14.13 -3.70 3.42
N GLU A 239 14.68 -3.16 2.33
CA GLU A 239 14.08 -2.03 1.62
C GLU A 239 12.69 -2.37 1.06
N PHE A 240 12.55 -3.60 0.55
CA PHE A 240 11.32 -4.11 -0.06
C PHE A 240 10.47 -4.98 0.88
N ARG A 241 11.00 -5.37 2.05
CA ARG A 241 10.26 -6.12 3.07
C ARG A 241 9.15 -5.23 3.63
N ARG A 242 7.91 -5.66 3.45
CA ARG A 242 6.71 -5.00 3.97
C ARG A 242 5.99 -5.95 4.91
N ARG A 243 5.75 -5.50 6.13
CA ARG A 243 4.89 -6.23 7.06
C ARG A 243 3.44 -5.81 6.80
N TYR A 244 2.68 -6.73 6.26
CA TYR A 244 1.23 -6.60 6.15
C TYR A 244 0.60 -7.30 7.34
N ASP A 245 -0.19 -6.53 8.10
CA ASP A 245 -0.93 -7.04 9.25
C ASP A 245 -2.35 -7.36 8.78
N PHE A 246 -2.55 -8.60 8.34
CA PHE A 246 -3.87 -9.11 7.96
C PHE A 246 -4.66 -9.45 9.21
N ARG A 247 -5.90 -8.96 9.28
CA ARG A 247 -6.78 -9.11 10.46
C ARG A 247 -8.18 -9.61 10.08
N GLY A 248 -8.38 -9.95 8.82
CA GLY A 248 -9.66 -10.43 8.34
C GLY A 248 -9.94 -11.88 8.70
N ASP A 249 -11.13 -12.33 8.29
CA ASP A 249 -11.63 -13.67 8.52
C ASP A 249 -11.94 -14.41 7.20
N ASP A 250 -11.93 -13.72 6.05
CA ASP A 250 -12.19 -14.36 4.76
C ASP A 250 -11.01 -15.27 4.39
N ASP A 251 -11.28 -16.57 4.30
CA ASP A 251 -10.33 -17.56 3.78
C ASP A 251 -9.91 -17.18 2.35
N VAL A 252 -8.60 -17.24 2.08
CA VAL A 252 -8.05 -17.10 0.73
C VAL A 252 -7.24 -18.33 0.37
N THR A 253 -7.32 -18.73 -0.89
CA THR A 253 -6.39 -19.71 -1.45
C THR A 253 -5.00 -19.09 -1.63
N MET A 254 -3.96 -19.93 -1.74
CA MET A 254 -2.60 -19.45 -2.05
C MET A 254 -2.55 -18.53 -3.29
N ARG A 255 -3.35 -18.82 -4.32
CA ARG A 255 -3.43 -17.99 -5.53
C ARG A 255 -4.03 -16.62 -5.23
N GLU A 256 -5.12 -16.59 -4.48
CA GLU A 256 -5.77 -15.34 -4.08
C GLU A 256 -4.87 -14.52 -3.16
N ALA A 257 -4.16 -15.18 -2.23
CA ALA A 257 -3.13 -14.56 -1.39
C ALA A 257 -2.02 -13.88 -2.23
N MET A 258 -1.45 -14.59 -3.21
CA MET A 258 -0.43 -14.02 -4.11
C MET A 258 -0.97 -12.84 -4.92
N LYS A 259 -2.18 -12.97 -5.47
CA LYS A 259 -2.83 -11.88 -6.23
C LYS A 259 -3.11 -10.67 -5.35
N LEU A 260 -3.58 -10.89 -4.12
CA LEU A 260 -3.84 -9.84 -3.15
C LEU A 260 -2.56 -9.09 -2.79
N MET A 261 -1.46 -9.81 -2.55
CA MET A 261 -0.15 -9.21 -2.30
C MET A 261 0.35 -8.37 -3.49
N ASP A 262 0.21 -8.88 -4.71
CA ASP A 262 0.55 -8.14 -5.93
C ASP A 262 -0.29 -6.85 -6.05
N GLU A 263 -1.60 -6.92 -5.82
CA GLU A 263 -2.48 -5.73 -5.80
C GLU A 263 -2.06 -4.72 -4.73
N LEU A 264 -1.78 -5.16 -3.50
CA LEU A 264 -1.35 -4.30 -2.39
C LEU A 264 -0.05 -3.56 -2.73
N GLN A 265 0.89 -4.23 -3.39
CA GLN A 265 2.14 -3.63 -3.82
C GLN A 265 1.97 -2.64 -4.96
N GLN A 266 1.12 -2.96 -5.95
CA GLN A 266 0.75 -2.03 -7.00
C GLN A 266 0.12 -0.77 -6.42
N MET A 267 -0.74 -0.90 -5.40
CA MET A 267 -1.30 0.25 -4.68
C MET A 267 -0.25 1.10 -3.97
N GLU A 268 0.77 0.48 -3.36
CA GLU A 268 1.86 1.21 -2.71
C GLU A 268 2.77 1.92 -3.71
N GLU A 269 3.10 1.28 -4.84
CA GLU A 269 3.87 1.91 -5.90
C GLU A 269 3.12 3.11 -6.45
N LEU A 270 1.81 2.96 -6.70
CA LEU A 270 0.97 4.08 -7.10
C LEU A 270 0.93 5.18 -6.02
N GLU A 271 0.85 4.85 -4.73
CA GLU A 271 0.94 5.85 -3.65
C GLU A 271 2.29 6.59 -3.69
N ARG A 272 3.41 5.87 -3.90
CA ARG A 272 4.75 6.49 -4.03
C ARG A 272 4.82 7.42 -5.24
N GLN A 273 4.31 7.00 -6.38
CA GLN A 273 4.25 7.83 -7.59
C GLN A 273 3.44 9.09 -7.34
N LEU A 274 2.23 8.97 -6.78
CA LEU A 274 1.36 10.10 -6.44
C LEU A 274 2.01 11.09 -5.46
N ARG A 275 2.81 10.60 -4.49
CA ARG A 275 3.57 11.45 -3.55
C ARG A 275 4.72 12.20 -4.23
N ARG A 276 5.34 11.61 -5.25
CA ARG A 276 6.46 12.20 -5.99
C ARG A 276 6.01 13.27 -6.98
N VAL A 277 4.72 13.34 -7.32
CA VAL A 277 4.20 14.36 -8.24
C VAL A 277 4.38 15.77 -7.67
N GLN A 278 5.29 16.52 -8.28
CA GLN A 278 5.47 17.96 -8.02
C GLN A 278 5.10 18.81 -9.24
N SER A 279 5.08 18.21 -10.43
CA SER A 279 4.84 18.90 -11.70
C SER A 279 3.75 18.26 -12.58
N PRO A 280 3.20 18.98 -13.58
CA PRO A 280 2.38 18.40 -14.64
C PRO A 280 3.09 17.26 -15.39
N ASP A 281 4.39 17.41 -15.67
CA ASP A 281 5.22 16.36 -16.29
C ASP A 281 5.22 15.06 -15.45
N ASP A 282 5.33 15.17 -14.12
CA ASP A 282 5.27 14.00 -13.23
C ASP A 282 3.88 13.39 -13.15
N LEU A 283 2.84 14.24 -13.23
CA LEU A 283 1.47 13.79 -13.27
C LEU A 283 1.22 12.97 -14.54
N ASP A 284 1.77 13.39 -15.68
CA ASP A 284 1.65 12.70 -16.95
C ASP A 284 2.29 11.30 -16.95
N LYS A 285 3.34 11.08 -16.14
CA LYS A 285 3.99 9.76 -15.97
C LYS A 285 3.12 8.71 -15.28
N ILE A 286 2.03 9.10 -14.60
CA ILE A 286 1.13 8.14 -13.94
C ILE A 286 0.18 7.54 -14.97
N ASP A 287 0.15 6.22 -15.11
CA ASP A 287 -0.74 5.54 -16.05
C ASP A 287 -2.20 5.55 -15.53
N PRO A 288 -3.17 6.12 -16.28
CA PRO A 288 -4.59 6.07 -15.93
C PRO A 288 -5.15 4.65 -15.84
N ILE A 289 -4.61 3.69 -16.60
CA ILE A 289 -5.05 2.29 -16.63
C ILE A 289 -4.75 1.63 -15.28
N ASP A 290 -3.59 1.90 -14.69
CA ASP A 290 -3.22 1.37 -13.37
C ASP A 290 -4.12 1.95 -12.29
N VAL A 291 -4.46 3.25 -12.38
CA VAL A 291 -5.41 3.89 -11.47
C VAL A 291 -6.81 3.30 -11.61
N GLU A 292 -7.26 3.01 -12.83
CA GLU A 292 -8.55 2.37 -13.07
C GLU A 292 -8.61 0.97 -12.46
N LYS A 293 -7.58 0.14 -12.70
CA LYS A 293 -7.49 -1.22 -12.17
C LYS A 293 -7.50 -1.24 -10.64
N LEU A 294 -6.76 -0.33 -9.99
CA LEU A 294 -6.55 -0.34 -8.55
C LEU A 294 -7.60 0.45 -7.76
N LEU A 295 -8.12 1.55 -8.32
CA LEU A 295 -9.05 2.47 -7.63
C LEU A 295 -10.42 2.62 -8.30
N GLY A 296 -10.61 2.02 -9.48
CA GLY A 296 -11.83 2.10 -10.26
C GLY A 296 -11.85 3.27 -11.25
N GLU A 297 -12.78 3.18 -12.20
CA GLU A 297 -12.95 4.09 -13.33
C GLU A 297 -13.13 5.56 -12.93
N GLU A 298 -13.83 5.82 -11.82
CA GLU A 298 -14.02 7.19 -11.31
C GLU A 298 -12.68 7.87 -10.99
N SER A 299 -11.77 7.14 -10.33
CA SER A 299 -10.47 7.66 -9.92
C SER A 299 -9.55 7.90 -11.13
N ALA A 300 -9.65 7.08 -12.17
CA ALA A 300 -8.94 7.30 -13.43
C ALA A 300 -9.44 8.57 -14.14
N LYS A 301 -10.76 8.76 -14.23
CA LYS A 301 -11.37 9.99 -14.77
C LYS A 301 -10.96 11.24 -13.97
N ASP A 302 -10.86 11.12 -12.65
CA ASP A 302 -10.40 12.22 -11.80
C ASP A 302 -8.92 12.58 -12.09
N LEU A 303 -8.06 11.58 -12.30
CA LEU A 303 -6.67 11.79 -12.71
C LEU A 303 -6.58 12.48 -14.07
N GLU A 304 -7.34 12.03 -15.06
CA GLU A 304 -7.37 12.65 -16.40
C GLU A 304 -7.80 14.11 -16.35
N ARG A 305 -8.85 14.42 -15.58
CA ARG A 305 -9.31 15.81 -15.36
C ARG A 305 -8.22 16.66 -14.71
N LEU A 306 -7.47 16.11 -13.76
CA LEU A 306 -6.33 16.79 -13.14
C LEU A 306 -5.22 17.07 -14.17
N LYS A 307 -4.88 16.09 -15.02
CA LYS A 307 -3.89 16.25 -16.10
C LYS A 307 -4.29 17.35 -17.07
N GLU A 308 -5.53 17.33 -17.55
CA GLU A 308 -6.04 18.37 -18.44
C GLU A 308 -6.02 19.76 -17.81
N LEU A 309 -6.38 19.86 -16.53
CA LEU A 309 -6.38 21.12 -15.81
C LEU A 309 -4.94 21.66 -15.65
N ALA A 310 -3.99 20.78 -15.31
CA ALA A 310 -2.58 21.12 -15.16
C ALA A 310 -2.04 21.75 -16.46
N LYS A 311 -2.28 21.07 -17.58
CA LYS A 311 -1.86 21.52 -18.91
C LYS A 311 -2.47 22.86 -19.30
N LYS A 312 -3.78 23.05 -19.10
CA LYS A 312 -4.47 24.33 -19.38
C LYS A 312 -3.93 25.49 -18.56
N LEU A 313 -3.53 25.24 -17.30
CA LEU A 313 -2.95 26.26 -16.42
C LEU A 313 -1.52 26.64 -16.83
N GLU A 314 -0.75 25.69 -17.32
CA GLU A 314 0.58 25.92 -17.89
C GLU A 314 0.50 26.70 -19.21
N GLU A 315 -0.33 26.25 -20.16
CA GLU A 315 -0.55 26.93 -21.45
C GLU A 315 -1.03 28.38 -21.27
N ALA A 316 -1.84 28.66 -20.24
CA ALA A 316 -2.33 29.99 -19.94
C ALA A 316 -1.32 30.89 -19.17
N GLY A 317 -0.14 30.37 -18.82
CA GLY A 317 0.91 31.08 -18.10
C GLY A 317 0.57 31.36 -16.63
N TYR A 318 -0.28 30.55 -16.01
CA TYR A 318 -0.56 30.62 -14.58
C TYR A 318 0.39 29.76 -13.74
N LEU A 319 1.10 28.84 -14.38
CA LEU A 319 2.15 28.02 -13.80
C LEU A 319 3.46 28.29 -14.57
N GLU A 320 4.57 28.40 -13.85
CA GLU A 320 5.90 28.57 -14.44
C GLU A 320 6.90 27.64 -13.75
N ARG A 321 7.85 27.13 -14.53
CA ARG A 321 8.90 26.22 -14.08
C ARG A 321 10.09 27.02 -13.56
N LYS A 322 10.42 26.87 -12.28
CA LYS A 322 11.67 27.37 -11.69
C LYS A 322 12.51 26.18 -11.22
N GLY A 323 13.52 25.83 -12.02
CA GLY A 323 14.31 24.63 -11.80
C GLY A 323 13.43 23.39 -11.86
N ASP A 324 13.45 22.61 -10.78
CA ASP A 324 12.68 21.35 -10.67
C ASP A 324 11.30 21.53 -10.02
N ARG A 325 10.90 22.77 -9.71
CA ARG A 325 9.63 23.08 -9.03
C ARG A 325 8.76 23.98 -9.88
N LEU A 326 7.46 23.70 -9.91
CA LEU A 326 6.48 24.64 -10.44
C LEU A 326 6.00 25.60 -9.37
N GLU A 327 6.01 26.87 -9.72
CA GLU A 327 5.49 27.95 -8.89
C GLU A 327 4.32 28.64 -9.59
N LEU A 328 3.42 29.20 -8.77
CA LEU A 328 2.38 30.07 -9.29
C LEU A 328 3.01 31.35 -9.84
N THR A 329 2.66 31.73 -11.07
CA THR A 329 3.16 32.99 -11.64
C THR A 329 2.60 34.18 -10.86
N ALA A 330 3.27 35.33 -10.96
CA ALA A 330 2.76 36.58 -10.39
C ALA A 330 1.33 36.91 -10.89
N ARG A 331 1.01 36.52 -12.13
CA ARG A 331 -0.32 36.63 -12.73
C ARG A 331 -1.33 35.73 -12.01
N ALA A 332 -0.98 34.49 -11.71
CA ALA A 332 -1.83 33.56 -10.96
C ALA A 332 -2.08 34.02 -9.53
N ILE A 333 -1.03 34.44 -8.82
CA ILE A 333 -1.13 34.95 -7.44
C ILE A 333 -2.05 36.17 -7.40
N ARG A 334 -1.89 37.12 -8.33
CA ARG A 334 -2.75 38.32 -8.41
C ARG A 334 -4.21 37.94 -8.66
N LYS A 335 -4.48 37.04 -9.61
CA LYS A 335 -5.82 36.55 -9.92
C LYS A 335 -6.49 35.87 -8.72
N LEU A 336 -5.74 35.05 -7.98
CA LEU A 336 -6.20 34.38 -6.76
C LEU A 336 -6.50 35.40 -5.65
N GLY A 337 -5.62 36.38 -5.45
CA GLY A 337 -5.81 37.47 -4.48
C GLY A 337 -7.06 38.31 -4.78
N ASP A 338 -7.24 38.72 -6.04
CA ASP A 338 -8.42 39.48 -6.48
C ASP A 338 -9.73 38.73 -6.20
N LYS A 339 -9.72 37.40 -6.40
CA LYS A 339 -10.89 36.56 -6.13
C LYS A 339 -11.12 36.38 -4.63
N ALA A 340 -10.10 36.03 -3.86
CA ALA A 340 -10.21 35.86 -2.42
C ALA A 340 -10.71 37.14 -1.73
N LEU A 341 -10.20 38.31 -2.15
CA LEU A 341 -10.67 39.59 -1.69
C LEU A 341 -12.15 39.81 -2.06
N LYS A 342 -12.55 39.55 -3.31
CA LYS A 342 -13.95 39.66 -3.73
C LYS A 342 -14.87 38.76 -2.90
N ASP A 343 -14.46 37.53 -2.61
CA ASP A 343 -15.27 36.56 -1.85
C ASP A 343 -15.40 36.99 -0.37
N ILE A 344 -14.31 37.48 0.24
CA ILE A 344 -14.32 38.07 1.59
C ILE A 344 -15.23 39.30 1.63
N PHE A 345 -15.10 40.22 0.67
CA PHE A 345 -15.92 41.43 0.59
C PHE A 345 -17.38 41.16 0.23
N ALA A 346 -17.69 40.12 -0.55
CA ALA A 346 -19.06 39.70 -0.83
C ALA A 346 -19.74 39.13 0.41
N THR A 347 -19.00 38.37 1.22
CA THR A 347 -19.46 37.85 2.51
C THR A 347 -19.66 38.99 3.53
N LEU A 348 -18.72 39.95 3.58
CA LEU A 348 -18.83 41.16 4.43
C LEU A 348 -19.98 42.09 4.01
N LYS A 349 -20.22 42.27 2.71
CA LYS A 349 -21.34 43.10 2.21
C LYS A 349 -22.71 42.47 2.46
N ARG A 350 -22.79 41.15 2.62
CA ARG A 350 -24.03 40.46 3.01
C ARG A 350 -24.46 40.83 4.44
N ASP A 351 -23.50 41.15 5.31
CA ASP A 351 -23.75 41.46 6.73
C ASP A 351 -23.90 42.95 7.04
N ARG A 352 -23.70 43.85 6.06
CA ARG A 352 -23.97 45.27 6.25
C ARG A 352 -24.44 45.91 4.95
N PHE A 353 -25.74 46.10 4.82
CA PHE A 353 -26.39 47.38 4.45
C PHE A 353 -27.92 47.20 4.41
N GLY A 354 -28.64 47.79 5.37
CA GLY A 354 -30.09 48.07 5.22
C GLY A 354 -30.99 47.75 6.43
N ARG A 355 -31.33 48.81 7.20
CA ARG A 355 -32.50 48.97 8.09
C ARG A 355 -32.62 48.07 9.33
N HIS A 356 -32.05 48.54 10.44
CA HIS A 356 -32.80 48.55 11.69
C HIS A 356 -32.70 49.94 12.32
N ASN A 357 -33.81 50.65 12.32
CA ASN A 357 -33.98 51.86 13.13
C ASN A 357 -34.10 51.36 14.58
N ILE A 358 -33.02 51.40 15.35
CA ILE A 358 -33.06 51.01 16.76
C ILE A 358 -33.49 52.22 17.58
N GLU A 359 -34.76 52.61 17.44
CA GLU A 359 -35.46 53.42 18.44
C GLU A 359 -35.87 52.50 19.60
N ARG A 360 -34.89 52.12 20.42
CA ARG A 360 -35.02 51.79 21.85
C ARG A 360 -33.69 51.24 22.34
N ARG A 361 -32.89 52.11 22.93
CA ARG A 361 -31.80 51.68 23.81
C ARG A 361 -32.48 51.20 25.10
N GLY A 362 -32.44 49.89 25.35
CA GLY A 362 -32.93 49.30 26.59
C GLY A 362 -32.16 49.88 27.78
N ALA A 363 -32.89 50.27 28.82
CA ALA A 363 -32.33 50.63 30.10
C ALA A 363 -31.85 49.34 30.79
N GLY A 364 -30.54 49.14 30.85
CA GLY A 364 -29.93 48.02 31.58
C GLY A 364 -28.76 47.41 30.82
N GLY A 365 -27.57 47.94 31.04
CA GLY A 365 -26.30 47.36 30.63
C GLY A 365 -25.22 47.78 31.62
N ASP A 366 -24.19 46.93 31.79
CA ASP A 366 -23.08 47.15 32.72
C ASP A 366 -22.30 48.44 32.39
N PRO A 367 -21.72 49.11 33.40
CA PRO A 367 -20.95 50.34 33.18
C PRO A 367 -19.77 50.09 32.24
N THR A 368 -19.71 50.81 31.14
CA THR A 368 -18.51 50.89 30.29
C THR A 368 -17.48 51.84 30.91
N ASP A 369 -16.18 51.56 30.76
CA ASP A 369 -15.08 52.38 31.34
C ASP A 369 -14.95 53.81 30.77
N GLU A 370 -15.83 54.20 29.86
CA GLU A 370 -15.87 55.54 29.29
C GLU A 370 -16.79 56.47 30.10
N ALA A 371 -16.21 57.56 30.61
CA ALA A 371 -16.95 58.61 31.32
C ALA A 371 -17.15 59.84 30.44
N LYS A 372 -18.38 60.35 30.39
CA LYS A 372 -18.73 61.64 29.78
C LYS A 372 -19.24 62.64 30.82
N ARG A 373 -19.33 63.93 30.45
CA ARG A 373 -20.01 64.93 31.29
C ARG A 373 -21.51 64.62 31.35
N TYR A 374 -22.10 64.79 32.53
CA TYR A 374 -23.53 64.57 32.75
C TYR A 374 -24.36 65.62 32.00
N GLU A 375 -25.35 65.16 31.23
CA GLU A 375 -26.34 66.00 30.57
C GLU A 375 -27.73 65.68 31.11
N PHE A 376 -28.62 66.67 31.11
CA PHE A 376 -29.99 66.49 31.61
C PHE A 376 -30.72 65.42 30.78
N GLY A 377 -31.09 64.32 31.42
CA GLY A 377 -31.68 63.14 30.79
C GLY A 377 -30.79 61.89 30.81
N ASP A 378 -29.53 62.02 31.21
CA ASP A 378 -28.66 60.87 31.45
C ASP A 378 -29.09 60.06 32.69
N PRO A 379 -28.91 58.72 32.69
CA PRO A 379 -29.07 57.91 33.90
C PRO A 379 -28.13 58.38 35.02
N PHE A 380 -28.57 58.33 36.27
CA PHE A 380 -27.78 58.76 37.43
C PHE A 380 -26.71 57.74 37.82
N LEU A 381 -25.79 57.46 36.89
CA LEU A 381 -24.65 56.55 37.03
C LEU A 381 -23.36 57.38 37.04
N LEU A 382 -23.13 58.08 38.15
CA LEU A 382 -21.95 58.93 38.33
C LEU A 382 -20.78 58.13 38.90
N ASP A 383 -19.58 58.32 38.35
CA ASP A 383 -18.34 57.99 39.05
C ASP A 383 -18.18 58.98 40.21
N LEU A 384 -18.71 58.61 41.38
CA LEU A 384 -18.74 59.47 42.56
C LEU A 384 -17.34 59.92 42.97
N LYS A 385 -16.33 59.04 42.82
CA LYS A 385 -14.95 59.33 43.22
C LYS A 385 -14.35 60.41 42.32
N LYS A 386 -14.37 60.22 40.99
CA LYS A 386 -13.84 61.23 40.06
C LYS A 386 -14.66 62.52 40.11
N THR A 387 -15.97 62.43 40.24
CA THR A 387 -16.85 63.60 40.31
C THR A 387 -16.53 64.45 41.53
N LEU A 388 -16.34 63.83 42.70
CA LEU A 388 -15.98 64.53 43.93
C LEU A 388 -14.56 65.11 43.87
N MET A 389 -13.58 64.34 43.38
CA MET A 389 -12.19 64.84 43.23
C MET A 389 -12.15 66.06 42.31
N ASN A 390 -12.82 66.00 41.16
CA ASN A 390 -12.89 67.13 40.23
C ASN A 390 -13.58 68.35 40.85
N ALA A 391 -14.61 68.15 41.69
CA ALA A 391 -15.30 69.24 42.37
C ALA A 391 -14.42 69.92 43.43
N VAL A 392 -13.64 69.13 44.19
CA VAL A 392 -12.68 69.63 45.18
C VAL A 392 -11.49 70.31 44.51
N GLU A 393 -11.00 69.78 43.39
CA GLU A 393 -9.92 70.40 42.62
C GLU A 393 -10.35 71.76 42.04
N ARG A 394 -11.59 71.87 41.57
CA ARG A 394 -12.13 73.14 41.04
C ARG A 394 -12.45 74.17 42.11
N ASN A 395 -13.06 73.77 43.22
CA ASN A 395 -13.65 74.69 44.19
C ASN A 395 -12.88 74.76 45.53
N GLY A 396 -11.81 73.99 45.68
CA GLY A 396 -11.02 73.87 46.92
C GLY A 396 -11.63 72.94 47.96
N ALA A 397 -10.87 72.60 49.00
CA ALA A 397 -11.23 71.64 50.06
C ALA A 397 -12.26 72.17 51.10
N GLY A 398 -13.03 73.20 50.75
CA GLY A 398 -14.03 73.80 51.64
C GLY A 398 -15.36 73.04 51.63
N THR A 399 -16.04 73.00 52.78
CA THR A 399 -17.39 72.45 52.90
C THR A 399 -18.45 73.57 52.90
N PRO A 400 -19.56 73.44 52.14
CA PRO A 400 -19.96 72.28 51.35
C PRO A 400 -19.38 72.26 49.92
N VAL A 401 -19.01 71.06 49.44
CA VAL A 401 -18.52 70.84 48.07
C VAL A 401 -19.69 70.91 47.09
N ARG A 402 -19.61 71.82 46.11
CA ARG A 402 -20.63 71.96 45.04
C ARG A 402 -20.25 71.10 43.84
N LEU A 403 -21.12 70.15 43.49
CA LEU A 403 -21.02 69.31 42.30
C LEU A 403 -21.67 70.06 41.12
N SER A 404 -20.93 70.98 40.50
CA SER A 404 -21.35 71.70 39.28
C SER A 404 -20.71 71.11 38.04
#